data_AF-A0A1I5QEH6-F1
#
_entry.id   AF-A0A1I5QEH6-F1
#
_cell.length_a   1.000
_cell.length_b   1.000
_cell.length_c   1.000
_cell.angle_alpha   90.00
_cell.angle_beta   90.00
_cell.angle_gamma   90.00
#
_symmetry.space_group_name_H-M   'P 1'
#
loop_
_entity.id
_entity.type
_entity.pdbx_description
1 polymer ?
#
loop_
_entity_poly.entity_id
_entity_poly.type
_entity_poly.pdbx_seq_one_letter_code
_entity_poly.pdbx_strand_id
1 'polypeptide(L)'
;MKKPMPEFFSEKIQEAKEQFERTIDCKHTEFDDLYPYMNEQPQFFWYKRYVAWQDLLTIVRLAQELDIDWQTEFQNSQVSFIKNKVLDAKVLDEWYGKKRTEA
;
A
#
# COMPACT_ATOMS: atom_id res chain seq x y z
N MET A 1 7.07 -20.12 -17.20
CA MET A 1 6.04 -19.81 -18.22
C MET A 1 5.77 -18.31 -18.20
N LYS A 2 5.45 -17.69 -19.34
CA LYS A 2 4.97 -16.29 -19.36
C LYS A 2 3.55 -16.27 -18.78
N LYS A 3 3.31 -15.47 -17.74
CA LYS A 3 1.96 -15.28 -17.19
C LYS A 3 1.14 -14.37 -18.11
N PRO A 4 -0.18 -14.58 -18.25
CA PRO A 4 -1.09 -13.60 -18.83
C PRO A 4 -0.95 -12.25 -18.12
N MET A 5 -1.12 -11.16 -18.88
CA MET A 5 -0.94 -9.80 -18.36
C MET A 5 -1.87 -9.47 -17.17
N PRO A 6 -3.18 -9.85 -17.18
CA PRO A 6 -4.05 -9.60 -16.03
C PRO A 6 -3.60 -10.33 -14.76
N GLU A 7 -3.16 -11.59 -14.89
CA GLU A 7 -2.65 -12.38 -13.75
C GLU A 7 -1.37 -11.76 -13.18
N PHE A 8 -0.45 -11.31 -14.06
CA PHE A 8 0.76 -10.63 -13.62
C PHE A 8 0.46 -9.34 -12.85
N PHE A 9 -0.49 -8.53 -13.31
CA PHE A 9 -0.86 -7.30 -12.62
C PHE A 9 -1.63 -7.55 -11.32
N SER A 10 -2.51 -8.55 -11.28
CA SER A 10 -3.18 -8.97 -10.05
C SER A 10 -2.15 -9.33 -8.97
N GLU A 11 -1.14 -10.13 -9.32
CA GLU A 11 -0.03 -10.45 -8.40
C GLU A 11 0.76 -9.21 -7.97
N LYS A 12 1.11 -8.32 -8.90
CA LYS A 12 1.85 -7.08 -8.56
C LYS A 12 1.06 -6.15 -7.68
N ILE A 13 -0.24 -6.07 -7.88
CA ILE A 13 -1.16 -5.30 -7.02
C ILE A 13 -1.17 -5.91 -5.61
N GLN A 14 -1.27 -7.24 -5.49
CA GLN A 14 -1.25 -7.90 -4.19
C GLN A 14 0.09 -7.71 -3.47
N GLU A 15 1.23 -7.86 -4.16
CA GLU A 15 2.56 -7.63 -3.59
C GLU A 15 2.70 -6.20 -3.04
N ALA A 16 2.31 -5.18 -3.80
CA ALA A 16 2.39 -3.78 -3.38
C ALA A 16 1.41 -3.44 -2.25
N LYS A 17 0.21 -4.05 -2.29
CA LYS A 17 -0.79 -3.93 -1.22
C LYS A 17 -0.25 -4.51 0.08
N GLU A 18 0.29 -5.72 0.05
CA GLU A 18 0.90 -6.36 1.21
C GLU A 18 2.06 -5.52 1.75
N GLN A 19 2.92 -4.99 0.88
CA GLN A 19 4.01 -4.11 1.31
C GLN A 19 3.49 -2.85 2.01
N PHE A 20 2.46 -2.21 1.47
CA PHE A 20 1.81 -1.06 2.11
C PHE A 20 1.21 -1.44 3.47
N GLU A 21 0.49 -2.55 3.55
CA GLU A 21 -0.11 -3.08 4.77
C GLU A 21 0.94 -3.36 5.86
N ARG A 22 2.11 -3.88 5.49
CA ARG A 22 3.24 -4.05 6.42
C ARG A 22 3.74 -2.72 6.99
N THR A 23 3.70 -1.63 6.23
CA THR A 23 4.05 -0.29 6.76
C THR A 23 3.01 0.28 7.73
N ILE A 24 1.72 -0.06 7.56
CA ILE A 24 0.65 0.29 8.51
C ILE A 24 0.82 -0.49 9.81
N ASP A 25 1.12 -1.78 9.70
CA ASP A 25 1.33 -2.69 10.83
C ASP A 25 2.66 -2.47 11.55
N CYS A 26 3.53 -1.57 11.06
CA CYS A 26 4.91 -1.40 11.54
C CYS A 26 5.71 -2.72 11.55
N LYS A 27 5.46 -3.60 10.58
CA LYS A 27 6.20 -4.85 10.40
C LYS A 27 7.51 -4.62 9.64
N HIS A 28 8.33 -5.67 9.58
CA HIS A 28 9.54 -5.68 8.75
C HIS A 28 9.22 -5.41 7.28
N THR A 29 10.09 -4.71 6.58
CA THR A 29 9.98 -4.32 5.18
C THR A 29 11.36 -4.29 4.54
N GLU A 30 11.43 -4.09 3.24
CA GLU A 30 12.70 -3.84 2.54
C GLU A 30 13.45 -2.58 3.03
N PHE A 31 12.80 -1.71 3.80
CA PHE A 31 13.38 -0.48 4.37
C PHE A 31 13.77 -0.60 5.85
N ASP A 32 13.98 -1.81 6.35
CA ASP A 32 14.33 -2.01 7.77
C ASP A 32 15.72 -1.50 8.13
N ASP A 33 16.60 -1.32 7.16
CA ASP A 33 17.88 -0.63 7.34
C ASP A 33 17.71 0.83 7.81
N LEU A 34 16.50 1.39 7.68
CA LEU A 34 16.16 2.71 8.21
C LEU A 34 15.81 2.69 9.70
N TYR A 35 15.57 1.53 10.34
CA TYR A 35 15.14 1.48 11.75
C TYR A 35 16.03 2.26 12.73
N PRO A 36 17.37 2.22 12.64
CA PRO A 36 18.23 3.04 13.48
C PRO A 36 17.90 4.54 13.38
N TYR A 37 17.64 5.02 12.16
CA TYR A 37 17.28 6.41 11.90
C TYR A 37 15.84 6.73 12.27
N MET A 38 14.91 5.77 12.11
CA MET A 38 13.49 5.94 12.47
C MET A 38 13.30 6.14 13.98
N ASN A 39 14.12 5.48 14.81
CA ASN A 39 14.10 5.66 16.26
C ASN A 39 14.57 7.06 16.68
N GLU A 40 15.51 7.65 15.95
CA GLU A 40 16.03 8.99 16.22
C GLU A 40 15.12 10.09 15.64
N GLN A 41 14.41 9.78 14.55
CA GLN A 41 13.66 10.74 13.74
C GLN A 41 12.32 10.13 13.27
N PRO A 42 11.24 10.27 14.07
CA PRO A 42 9.94 9.62 13.82
C PRO A 42 9.30 9.93 12.45
N GLN A 43 9.67 11.02 11.79
CA GLN A 43 9.22 11.35 10.43
C GLN A 43 9.59 10.29 9.38
N PHE A 44 10.61 9.47 9.61
CA PHE A 44 10.95 8.39 8.68
C PHE A 44 9.88 7.28 8.64
N PHE A 45 9.05 7.11 9.68
CA PHE A 45 7.87 6.24 9.60
C PHE A 45 6.88 6.71 8.56
N TRP A 46 6.65 8.02 8.47
CA TRP A 46 5.82 8.60 7.43
C TRP A 46 6.45 8.43 6.05
N TYR A 47 7.74 8.70 5.91
CA TYR A 47 8.44 8.50 4.64
C TYR A 47 8.29 7.06 4.12
N LYS A 48 8.53 6.07 4.98
CA LYS A 48 8.35 4.64 4.67
C LYS A 48 6.93 4.33 4.16
N ARG A 49 5.90 4.86 4.83
CA ARG A 49 4.49 4.71 4.41
C ARG A 49 4.20 5.39 3.08
N TYR A 50 4.72 6.60 2.87
CA TYR A 50 4.57 7.33 1.61
C TYR A 50 5.21 6.58 0.44
N VAL A 51 6.38 5.98 0.63
CA VAL A 51 7.05 5.19 -0.40
C VAL A 51 6.21 3.98 -0.80
N ALA A 52 5.73 3.19 0.18
CA ALA A 52 4.88 2.03 -0.12
C ALA A 52 3.52 2.42 -0.73
N TRP A 53 2.93 3.53 -0.28
CA TRP A 53 1.72 4.08 -0.89
C TRP A 53 1.93 4.48 -2.35
N GLN A 54 3.04 5.17 -2.65
CA GLN A 54 3.34 5.62 -4.00
C GLN A 54 3.60 4.45 -4.95
N ASP A 55 4.23 3.37 -4.47
CA ASP A 55 4.42 2.14 -5.23
C ASP A 55 3.07 1.48 -5.60
N LEU A 56 2.19 1.33 -4.60
CA LEU A 56 0.83 0.83 -4.80
C LEU A 56 0.05 1.67 -5.83
N LEU A 57 0.07 2.99 -5.69
CA LEU A 57 -0.60 3.90 -6.64
C LEU A 57 -0.01 3.79 -8.05
N THR A 58 1.30 3.57 -8.16
CA THR A 58 1.96 3.42 -9.47
C THR A 58 1.51 2.15 -10.17
N ILE A 59 1.46 1.02 -9.45
CA ILE A 59 1.02 -0.25 -10.01
C ILE A 59 -0.46 -0.22 -10.40
N VAL A 60 -1.32 0.35 -9.53
CA VAL A 60 -2.75 0.54 -9.84
C VAL A 60 -2.94 1.41 -11.08
N ARG A 61 -2.18 2.50 -11.20
CA ARG A 61 -2.23 3.37 -12.37
C ARG A 61 -1.87 2.62 -13.65
N LEU A 62 -0.82 1.81 -13.63
CA LEU A 62 -0.41 1.00 -14.78
C LEU A 62 -1.47 -0.05 -15.15
N ALA A 63 -2.08 -0.72 -14.16
CA ALA A 63 -3.19 -1.64 -14.40
C ALA A 63 -4.38 -0.93 -15.05
N GLN A 64 -4.73 0.26 -14.57
CA GLN A 64 -5.78 1.09 -15.15
C GLN A 64 -5.47 1.54 -16.58
N GLU A 65 -4.22 1.96 -16.88
CA GLU A 65 -3.79 2.35 -18.23
C GLU A 65 -3.85 1.19 -19.24
N LEU A 66 -3.90 -0.06 -18.75
CA LEU A 66 -3.98 -1.29 -19.54
C LEU A 66 -5.37 -1.95 -19.52
N ASP A 67 -6.41 -1.25 -19.03
CA ASP A 67 -7.78 -1.76 -18.88
C ASP A 67 -7.89 -3.06 -18.04
N ILE A 68 -7.00 -3.22 -17.05
CA ILE A 68 -7.04 -4.34 -16.10
C ILE A 68 -7.88 -3.93 -14.89
N ASP A 69 -8.86 -4.78 -14.52
CA ASP A 69 -9.73 -4.53 -13.39
C ASP A 69 -9.00 -4.76 -12.05
N TRP A 70 -8.33 -3.72 -11.57
CA TRP A 70 -7.61 -3.74 -10.29
C TRP A 70 -8.54 -3.65 -9.08
N GLN A 71 -9.79 -3.22 -9.24
CA GLN A 71 -10.68 -2.94 -8.10
C GLN A 71 -11.10 -4.21 -7.36
N THR A 72 -11.11 -5.35 -8.05
CA THR A 72 -11.42 -6.67 -7.46
C THR A 72 -10.40 -7.12 -6.41
N GLU A 73 -9.21 -6.53 -6.41
CA GLU A 73 -8.12 -6.85 -5.48
C GLU A 73 -8.28 -6.17 -4.10
N PHE A 74 -9.27 -5.28 -3.96
CA PHE A 74 -9.44 -4.39 -2.81
C PHE A 74 -10.86 -4.40 -2.25
N GLN A 75 -10.97 -4.01 -0.98
CA GLN A 75 -12.26 -3.67 -0.39
C GLN A 75 -12.77 -2.33 -0.95
N ASN A 76 -14.08 -2.11 -0.94
CA ASN A 76 -14.69 -0.86 -1.44
C ASN A 76 -14.11 0.41 -0.76
N SER A 77 -13.80 0.34 0.53
CA SER A 77 -13.14 1.42 1.27
C SER A 77 -11.73 1.71 0.73
N GLN A 78 -10.93 0.67 0.53
CA GLN A 78 -9.58 0.76 -0.01
C GLN A 78 -9.58 1.33 -1.44
N VAL A 79 -10.52 0.90 -2.29
CA VAL A 79 -10.71 1.47 -3.63
C VAL A 79 -10.97 2.98 -3.55
N SER A 80 -11.78 3.43 -2.59
CA SER A 80 -12.04 4.86 -2.38
C SER A 80 -10.77 5.61 -1.97
N PHE A 81 -9.97 5.07 -1.05
CA PHE A 81 -8.69 5.67 -0.64
C PHE A 81 -7.71 5.78 -1.82
N ILE A 82 -7.57 4.71 -2.60
CA ILE A 82 -6.68 4.68 -3.77
C ILE A 82 -7.11 5.71 -4.83
N LYS A 83 -8.42 5.83 -5.10
CA LYS A 83 -8.95 6.83 -6.05
C LYS A 83 -8.71 8.26 -5.58
N ASN A 84 -8.77 8.51 -4.26
CA ASN A 84 -8.48 9.83 -3.69
C ASN A 84 -6.98 10.17 -3.71
N LYS A 85 -6.09 9.18 -3.85
CA LYS A 85 -4.62 9.30 -3.96
C LYS A 85 -3.89 9.94 -2.77
N VAL A 86 -4.62 10.50 -1.81
CA VAL A 86 -4.05 11.14 -0.61
C VAL A 86 -3.82 10.09 0.46
N LEU A 87 -2.57 9.98 0.93
CA LEU A 87 -2.24 9.27 2.16
C LEU A 87 -2.33 10.24 3.34
N ASP A 88 -3.31 10.00 4.21
CA ASP A 88 -3.50 10.70 5.48
C ASP A 88 -3.66 9.69 6.63
N ALA A 89 -3.85 10.20 7.86
CA ALA A 89 -4.07 9.35 9.03
C ALA A 89 -5.31 8.47 8.88
N LYS A 90 -6.36 8.96 8.21
CA LYS A 90 -7.60 8.19 8.00
C LYS A 90 -7.36 6.96 7.14
N VAL A 91 -6.57 7.07 6.07
CA VAL A 91 -6.19 5.91 5.25
C VAL A 91 -5.50 4.86 6.12
N LEU A 92 -4.58 5.25 7.00
CA LEU A 92 -3.86 4.32 7.88
C LEU A 92 -4.78 3.66 8.91
N ASP A 93 -5.68 4.43 9.51
CA ASP A 93 -6.55 3.99 10.60
C ASP A 93 -7.73 3.13 10.11
N GLU A 94 -8.21 3.39 8.90
CA GLU A 94 -9.41 2.76 8.34
C GLU A 94 -9.11 1.80 7.18
N TRP A 95 -7.83 1.55 6.85
CA TRP A 95 -7.43 0.67 5.75
C TRP A 95 -8.10 -0.70 5.78
N TYR A 96 -8.21 -1.29 6.98
CA TYR A 96 -8.80 -2.61 7.23
C TYR A 96 -10.31 -2.56 7.55
N GLY A 97 -10.95 -1.38 7.48
CA GLY A 97 -12.39 -1.21 7.73
C GLY A 97 -12.83 -1.21 9.20
N LYS A 98 -11.90 -1.39 10.15
CA LYS A 98 -12.13 -1.17 11.59
C LYS A 98 -11.18 -0.08 12.06
N LYS A 99 -11.67 0.91 12.80
CA LYS A 99 -10.79 1.80 13.57
C LYS A 99 -9.87 0.91 14.41
N ARG A 100 -8.57 1.03 14.20
CA ARG A 100 -7.57 0.37 15.03
C ARG A 100 -7.76 0.87 16.47
N THR A 101 -8.47 0.11 17.30
CA THR A 101 -8.44 0.31 18.76
C THR A 101 -7.01 0.01 19.18
N GLU A 102 -6.29 1.03 19.64
CA GLU A 102 -4.98 0.88 20.27
C GLU A 102 -5.07 -0.23 21.34
N ALA A 103 -4.09 -1.13 21.32
CA ALA A 103 -3.90 -2.16 22.34
C ALA A 103 -2.99 -1.63 23.45
#